data_AF-A0A1I3IP94-F1
#
_entry.id   AF-A0A1I3IP94-F1
#
_cell.length_a   1.000
_cell.length_b   1.000
_cell.length_c   1.000
_cell.angle_alpha   90.00
_cell.angle_beta   90.00
_cell.angle_gamma   90.00
#
_symmetry.space_group_name_H-M   'P 1'
#
loop_
_entity.id
_entity.type
_entity.pdbx_description
1 polymer ?
#
loop_
_entity_poly.entity_id
_entity_poly.type
_entity_poly.pdbx_seq_one_letter_code
_entity_poly.pdbx_strand_id
1 'polypeptide(L)'
;MEELLTKLHEKTSEVFLENLKAKELFYFDDEISLDVLKTLMSLKRNNKYLNELMLKSSISIDELKYLDNEALKECFDYKYIIKGNSINSDKVFIGVNGIFEFYSMNNLNFRNGLIAYDANNFIQEKKLNLKSQEKVWCIFLLLFGADNIGSCFNTEALSQEKLKDYHNFFISIEKEMKKNEINLGKEIGWKTGKDSVFRKFITNNVDLPKTLLHFKKGKYQYYLDLTKRKNAKFLLDLILDKYEGEQRIMINDLFYDALMELSFRMPIELGEMNEDINKYIREELKG
;
A
#
# COMPACT_ATOMS: atom_id res chain seq x y z
N MET A 1 -23.88 21.71 26.28
CA MET A 1 -23.26 20.94 25.16
C MET A 1 -21.77 20.72 25.36
N GLU A 2 -20.98 21.78 25.53
CA GLU A 2 -19.52 21.70 25.73
C GLU A 2 -19.14 20.69 26.82
N GLU A 3 -19.76 20.77 28.00
CA GLU A 3 -19.53 19.83 29.11
C GLU A 3 -19.76 18.34 28.74
N LEU A 4 -20.79 18.04 27.94
CA LEU A 4 -21.06 16.68 27.46
C LEU A 4 -19.95 16.20 26.51
N LEU A 5 -19.53 17.05 25.58
CA LEU A 5 -18.47 16.71 24.62
C LEU A 5 -17.12 16.59 25.32
N THR A 6 -16.81 17.46 26.29
CA THR A 6 -15.61 17.36 27.14
C THR A 6 -15.56 16.00 27.82
N LYS A 7 -16.64 15.59 28.50
CA LYS A 7 -16.67 14.32 29.23
C LYS A 7 -16.48 13.10 28.32
N LEU A 8 -17.11 13.11 27.13
CA LEU A 8 -16.93 12.01 26.16
C LEU A 8 -15.56 12.03 25.49
N HIS A 9 -14.99 13.22 25.26
CA HIS A 9 -13.64 13.39 24.72
C HIS A 9 -12.59 12.88 25.72
N GLU A 10 -12.69 13.27 26.99
CA GLU A 10 -11.83 12.78 28.08
C GLU A 10 -11.90 11.26 28.20
N LYS A 11 -13.10 10.68 28.18
CA LYS A 11 -13.27 9.23 28.21
C LYS A 11 -12.61 8.53 27.01
N THR A 12 -12.65 9.16 25.84
CA THR A 12 -11.97 8.65 24.64
C THR A 12 -10.45 8.75 24.78
N SER A 13 -9.95 9.86 25.32
CA SER A 13 -8.52 10.05 25.61
C SER A 13 -7.99 8.99 26.57
N GLU A 14 -8.67 8.76 27.70
CA GLU A 14 -8.32 7.72 28.68
C GLU A 14 -8.21 6.34 28.02
N VAL A 15 -9.24 5.94 27.28
CA VAL A 15 -9.27 4.63 26.62
C VAL A 15 -8.14 4.50 25.60
N PHE A 16 -7.83 5.56 24.86
CA PHE A 16 -6.71 5.55 23.91
C PHE A 16 -5.38 5.38 24.64
N LEU A 17 -5.12 6.15 25.70
CA LEU A 17 -3.91 6.06 26.52
C LEU A 17 -3.72 4.66 27.12
N GLU A 18 -4.80 4.01 27.56
CA GLU A 18 -4.75 2.68 28.18
C GLU A 18 -4.59 1.53 27.17
N ASN A 19 -5.13 1.67 25.95
CA ASN A 19 -5.29 0.55 25.03
C ASN A 19 -4.40 0.62 23.78
N LEU A 20 -3.84 1.79 23.45
CA LEU A 20 -2.95 1.98 22.30
C LEU A 20 -1.48 1.93 22.72
N LYS A 21 -0.60 1.57 21.78
CA LYS A 21 0.85 1.61 22.02
C LYS A 21 1.35 3.06 21.95
N ALA A 22 2.42 3.38 22.68
CA ALA A 22 3.03 4.72 22.67
C ALA A 22 3.26 5.30 21.27
N LYS A 23 3.71 4.48 20.31
CA LYS A 23 3.93 4.91 18.91
C LYS A 23 2.66 5.23 18.11
N GLU A 24 1.49 4.93 18.66
CA GLU A 24 0.17 5.17 18.05
C GLU A 24 -0.53 6.38 18.67
N LEU A 25 0.01 6.92 19.77
CA LEU A 25 -0.53 8.08 20.48
C LEU A 25 0.14 9.34 19.97
N PHE A 26 -0.67 10.36 19.68
CA PHE A 26 -0.20 11.66 19.24
C PHE A 26 -0.69 12.72 20.21
N TYR A 27 0.22 13.62 20.57
CA TYR A 27 -0.03 14.69 21.51
C TYR A 27 -0.07 16.03 20.77
N PHE A 28 -0.70 17.03 21.40
CA PHE A 28 -0.59 18.41 20.99
C PHE A 28 0.84 18.95 21.23
N ASP A 29 1.08 20.20 20.87
CA ASP A 29 2.39 20.86 20.98
C ASP A 29 2.88 20.99 22.44
N ASP A 30 2.00 20.79 23.42
CA ASP A 30 2.33 20.73 24.84
C ASP A 30 2.94 19.39 25.29
N GLU A 31 2.97 18.39 24.40
CA GLU A 31 3.46 17.02 24.61
C GLU A 31 2.79 16.24 25.77
N ILE A 32 1.74 16.80 26.37
CA ILE A 32 1.05 16.23 27.53
C ILE A 32 -0.37 15.85 27.13
N SER A 33 -1.06 16.74 26.42
CA SER A 33 -2.45 16.56 26.06
C SER A 33 -2.57 15.70 24.81
N LEU A 34 -3.36 14.62 24.89
CA LEU A 34 -3.58 13.75 23.75
C LEU A 34 -4.39 14.48 22.67
N ASP A 35 -3.86 14.50 21.45
CA ASP A 35 -4.58 14.90 20.24
C ASP A 35 -5.42 13.69 19.78
N VAL A 36 -6.62 13.56 20.35
CA VAL A 36 -7.57 12.49 20.06
C VAL A 36 -7.90 12.40 18.57
N LEU A 37 -8.05 13.54 17.88
CA LEU A 37 -8.40 13.56 16.47
C LEU A 37 -7.24 13.01 15.62
N LYS A 38 -6.02 13.52 15.81
CA LYS A 38 -4.83 13.04 15.10
C LYS A 38 -4.51 11.59 15.42
N THR A 39 -4.67 11.19 16.67
CA THR A 39 -4.55 9.80 17.09
C THR A 39 -5.53 8.93 16.33
N LEU A 40 -6.83 9.27 16.37
CA LEU A 40 -7.88 8.54 15.68
C LEU A 40 -7.64 8.42 14.17
N MET A 41 -7.29 9.54 13.51
CA MET A 41 -7.01 9.58 12.07
C MET A 41 -5.74 8.83 11.67
N SER A 42 -4.86 8.53 12.62
CA SER A 42 -3.61 7.81 12.40
C SER A 42 -3.70 6.29 12.54
N LEU A 43 -4.81 5.78 13.07
CA LEU A 43 -4.94 4.35 13.34
C LEU A 43 -5.17 3.54 12.05
N LYS A 44 -4.15 2.78 11.63
CA LYS A 44 -4.26 1.75 10.57
C LYS A 44 -4.86 0.45 11.10
N ARG A 45 -6.10 0.49 11.58
CA ARG A 45 -6.75 -0.66 12.24
C ARG A 45 -8.02 -1.09 11.49
N ASN A 46 -8.37 -2.38 11.61
CA ASN A 46 -9.66 -2.89 11.12
C ASN A 46 -10.80 -2.20 11.90
N ASN A 47 -11.87 -1.80 11.19
CA ASN A 47 -13.10 -1.22 11.74
C ASN A 47 -13.62 -1.92 13.00
N LYS A 48 -13.47 -3.25 13.10
CA LYS A 48 -13.89 -3.99 14.30
C LYS A 48 -13.17 -3.53 15.57
N TYR A 49 -11.84 -3.43 15.52
CA TYR A 49 -11.04 -3.03 16.68
C TYR A 49 -11.26 -1.56 17.04
N LEU A 50 -11.41 -0.70 16.03
CA LEU A 50 -11.73 0.69 16.26
C LEU A 50 -13.10 0.85 16.95
N ASN A 51 -14.11 0.10 16.49
CA ASN A 51 -15.42 0.08 17.14
C ASN A 51 -15.34 -0.42 18.58
N GLU A 52 -14.51 -1.41 18.88
CA GLU A 52 -14.29 -1.87 20.26
C GLU A 52 -13.69 -0.77 21.15
N LEU A 53 -12.72 0.01 20.65
CA LEU A 53 -12.16 1.15 21.38
C LEU A 53 -13.19 2.25 21.62
N MET A 54 -13.95 2.63 20.59
CA MET A 54 -14.98 3.66 20.73
C MET A 54 -16.12 3.23 21.66
N LEU A 55 -16.49 1.95 21.65
CA LEU A 55 -17.47 1.42 22.61
C LEU A 55 -16.93 1.39 24.04
N LYS A 56 -15.64 1.15 24.25
CA LYS A 56 -15.01 1.26 25.58
C LYS A 56 -15.01 2.69 26.10
N SER A 57 -14.96 3.70 25.22
CA SER A 57 -15.07 5.10 25.61
C SER A 57 -16.51 5.60 25.77
N SER A 58 -17.50 4.71 25.66
CA SER A 58 -18.90 5.08 25.76
C SER A 58 -19.35 5.33 27.21
N ILE A 59 -20.27 6.28 27.36
CA ILE A 59 -20.91 6.67 28.61
C ILE A 59 -22.40 6.35 28.52
N SER A 60 -23.03 6.02 29.66
CA SER A 60 -24.47 5.79 29.72
C SER A 60 -25.25 7.05 29.34
N ILE A 61 -26.28 6.88 28.51
CA ILE A 61 -27.21 7.96 28.14
C ILE A 61 -27.86 8.55 29.40
N ASP A 62 -28.21 7.71 30.38
CA ASP A 62 -28.87 8.18 31.59
C ASP A 62 -27.93 9.05 32.44
N GLU A 63 -26.64 8.72 32.48
CA GLU A 63 -25.63 9.55 33.14
C GLU A 63 -25.52 10.94 32.48
N LEU A 64 -25.55 10.99 31.14
CA LEU A 64 -25.45 12.25 30.40
C LEU A 64 -26.72 13.11 30.49
N LYS A 65 -27.91 12.49 30.60
CA LYS A 65 -29.17 13.22 30.79
C LYS A 65 -29.17 14.08 32.05
N TYR A 66 -28.48 13.64 33.11
CA TYR A 66 -28.36 14.40 34.36
C TYR A 66 -27.49 15.64 34.24
N LEU A 67 -26.56 15.66 33.28
CA LEU A 67 -25.73 16.83 33.01
C LEU A 67 -26.55 17.89 32.28
N ASP A 68 -27.09 17.55 31.11
CA ASP A 68 -27.88 18.46 30.30
C ASP A 68 -28.69 17.69 29.25
N ASN A 69 -29.99 17.51 29.51
CA ASN A 69 -30.86 16.74 28.63
C ASN A 69 -31.16 17.46 27.30
N GLU A 70 -31.18 18.79 27.27
CA GLU A 70 -31.42 19.56 26.04
C GLU A 70 -30.19 19.48 25.13
N ALA A 71 -29.00 19.72 25.68
CA ALA A 71 -27.77 19.59 24.91
C ALA A 71 -27.50 18.14 24.48
N LEU A 72 -27.92 17.14 25.27
CA LEU A 72 -27.81 15.74 24.85
C LEU A 72 -28.65 15.47 23.60
N LYS A 73 -29.88 16.01 23.55
CA LYS A 73 -30.74 15.92 22.36
C LYS A 73 -30.09 16.61 21.16
N GLU A 74 -29.55 17.81 21.38
CA GLU A 74 -28.84 18.57 20.35
C GLU A 74 -27.62 17.79 19.81
N CYS A 75 -26.83 17.15 20.68
CA CYS A 75 -25.72 16.29 20.29
C CYS A 75 -26.15 15.10 19.41
N PHE A 76 -27.35 14.54 19.62
CA PHE A 76 -27.90 13.51 18.73
C PHE A 76 -28.36 14.11 17.40
N ASP A 77 -29.05 15.24 17.43
CA ASP A 77 -29.61 15.90 16.24
C ASP A 77 -28.50 16.29 15.25
N TYR A 78 -27.39 16.85 15.76
CA TYR A 78 -26.21 17.19 14.96
C TYR A 78 -25.20 16.04 14.78
N LYS A 79 -25.50 14.85 15.32
CA LYS A 79 -24.66 13.64 15.20
C LYS A 79 -23.24 13.84 15.75
N TYR A 80 -23.11 14.64 16.81
CA TYR A 80 -21.85 14.77 17.55
C TYR A 80 -21.51 13.51 18.33
N ILE A 81 -22.54 12.78 18.77
CA ILE A 81 -22.42 11.52 19.49
C ILE A 81 -23.05 10.37 18.71
N ILE A 82 -22.55 9.16 18.94
CA ILE A 82 -23.01 7.94 18.29
C ILE A 82 -23.51 6.98 19.34
N LYS A 83 -24.73 6.46 19.14
CA LYS A 83 -25.35 5.46 20.01
C LYS A 83 -24.80 4.07 19.71
N GLY A 84 -24.48 3.32 20.77
CA GLY A 84 -24.14 1.91 20.65
C GLY A 84 -25.31 1.08 20.12
N ASN A 85 -25.02 -0.09 19.58
CA ASN A 85 -26.04 -1.03 19.09
C ASN A 85 -26.30 -2.17 20.09
N SER A 86 -27.45 -2.82 19.95
CA SER A 86 -27.83 -4.03 20.69
C SER A 86 -27.64 -3.89 22.21
N ILE A 87 -26.73 -4.68 22.80
CA ILE A 87 -26.45 -4.69 24.24
C ILE A 87 -25.84 -3.39 24.78
N ASN A 88 -25.36 -2.50 23.91
CA ASN A 88 -24.81 -1.19 24.27
C ASN A 88 -25.74 -0.04 23.83
N SER A 89 -27.02 -0.33 23.60
CA SER A 89 -28.00 0.67 23.14
C SER A 89 -28.34 1.72 24.20
N ASP A 90 -27.91 1.54 25.44
CA ASP A 90 -28.01 2.51 26.53
C ASP A 90 -26.79 3.44 26.61
N LYS A 91 -25.78 3.27 25.75
CA LYS A 91 -24.53 4.02 25.79
C LYS A 91 -24.26 4.81 24.51
N VAL A 92 -23.47 5.88 24.66
CA VAL A 92 -23.02 6.74 23.56
C VAL A 92 -21.54 7.05 23.67
N PHE A 93 -20.86 7.24 22.55
CA PHE A 93 -19.50 7.74 22.48
C PHE A 93 -19.42 8.94 21.51
N ILE A 94 -18.37 9.75 21.63
CA ILE A 94 -18.17 10.90 20.74
C ILE A 94 -17.83 10.43 19.32
N GLY A 95 -18.54 10.96 18.33
CA GLY A 95 -18.21 10.75 16.91
C GLY A 95 -17.12 11.70 16.44
N VAL A 96 -16.57 11.48 15.24
CA VAL A 96 -15.59 12.39 14.63
C VAL A 96 -16.15 13.82 14.52
N ASN A 97 -17.44 13.96 14.17
CA ASN A 97 -18.10 15.27 14.12
C ASN A 97 -18.13 15.95 15.50
N GLY A 98 -18.38 15.18 16.57
CA GLY A 98 -18.35 15.71 17.94
C GLY A 98 -16.95 16.08 18.40
N ILE A 99 -15.92 15.33 18.01
CA ILE A 99 -14.52 15.69 18.28
C ILE A 99 -14.19 17.02 17.58
N PHE A 100 -14.61 17.18 16.32
CA PHE A 100 -14.41 18.42 15.59
C PHE A 100 -15.12 19.61 16.24
N GLU A 101 -16.38 19.43 16.66
CA GLU A 101 -17.14 20.45 17.37
C GLU A 101 -16.45 20.83 18.70
N PHE A 102 -16.03 19.83 19.48
CA PHE A 102 -15.27 20.04 20.72
C PHE A 102 -13.99 20.87 20.46
N TYR A 103 -13.24 20.55 19.40
CA TYR A 103 -12.01 21.29 19.05
C TYR A 103 -12.34 22.73 18.69
N SER A 104 -13.44 22.95 17.97
CA SER A 104 -13.89 24.27 17.56
C SER A 104 -14.30 25.12 18.76
N MET A 105 -15.06 24.56 19.70
CA MET A 105 -15.45 25.24 20.95
C MET A 105 -14.23 25.63 21.80
N ASN A 106 -13.20 24.80 21.81
CA ASN A 106 -12.01 24.96 22.65
C ASN A 106 -10.81 25.62 21.93
N ASN A 107 -10.98 26.11 20.70
CA ASN A 107 -9.91 26.68 19.87
C ASN A 107 -8.71 25.73 19.67
N LEU A 108 -8.95 24.41 19.62
CA LEU A 108 -7.92 23.41 19.37
C LEU A 108 -7.66 23.23 17.87
N ASN A 109 -6.41 22.92 17.51
CA ASN A 109 -6.01 22.76 16.12
C ASN A 109 -6.40 21.39 15.55
N PHE A 110 -7.53 21.32 14.85
CA PHE A 110 -7.97 20.10 14.16
C PHE A 110 -7.20 19.79 12.86
N ARG A 111 -6.45 20.75 12.29
CA ARG A 111 -5.78 20.57 10.98
C ARG A 111 -4.74 19.46 11.01
N ASN A 112 -4.07 19.29 12.14
CA ASN A 112 -3.09 18.22 12.32
C ASN A 112 -3.72 16.82 12.20
N GLY A 113 -4.99 16.68 12.60
CA GLY A 113 -5.76 15.46 12.39
C GLY A 113 -6.06 15.18 10.93
N LEU A 114 -6.42 16.21 10.15
CA LEU A 114 -6.66 16.09 8.71
C LEU A 114 -5.36 15.76 7.95
N ILE A 115 -4.25 16.42 8.29
CA ILE A 115 -2.94 16.11 7.71
C ILE A 115 -2.56 14.65 7.99
N ALA A 116 -2.81 14.17 9.20
CA ALA A 116 -2.57 12.78 9.55
C ALA A 116 -3.47 11.81 8.78
N TYR A 117 -4.75 12.15 8.58
CA TYR A 117 -5.64 11.38 7.72
C TYR A 117 -5.07 11.28 6.30
N ASP A 118 -4.69 12.41 5.70
CA ASP A 118 -4.18 12.44 4.34
C ASP A 118 -2.89 11.62 4.21
N ALA A 119 -1.94 11.78 5.13
CA ALA A 119 -0.70 11.03 5.16
C ALA A 119 -0.91 9.50 5.32
N ASN A 120 -2.01 9.09 5.95
CA ASN A 120 -2.32 7.67 6.14
C ASN A 120 -3.08 7.04 4.97
N ASN A 121 -3.88 7.82 4.26
CA ASN A 121 -4.74 7.32 3.18
C ASN A 121 -4.14 7.55 1.78
N PHE A 122 -3.33 8.59 1.61
CA PHE A 122 -2.74 8.96 0.33
C PHE A 122 -1.21 8.84 0.38
N ILE A 123 -0.67 7.91 -0.41
CA ILE A 123 0.78 7.75 -0.57
C ILE A 123 1.18 8.62 -1.76
N GLN A 124 1.54 9.88 -1.54
CA GLN A 124 1.97 10.76 -2.64
C GLN A 124 3.45 11.18 -2.64
N GLU A 125 4.26 10.81 -1.63
CA GLU A 125 5.65 11.33 -1.56
C GLU A 125 6.76 10.30 -1.30
N LYS A 126 6.45 9.02 -1.05
CA LYS A 126 7.51 8.03 -0.86
C LYS A 126 8.05 7.59 -2.21
N LYS A 127 9.35 7.86 -2.46
CA LYS A 127 10.10 7.29 -3.60
C LYS A 127 9.90 5.78 -3.57
N LEU A 128 9.16 5.26 -4.55
CA LEU A 128 8.97 3.82 -4.72
C LEU A 128 10.30 3.23 -5.16
N ASN A 129 10.70 2.12 -4.55
CA ASN A 129 11.89 1.39 -4.94
C ASN A 129 11.54 -0.09 -5.04
N LEU A 130 11.67 -0.65 -6.24
CA LEU A 130 11.43 -2.06 -6.46
C LEU A 130 12.58 -2.88 -5.89
N LYS A 131 12.28 -3.86 -5.04
CA LYS A 131 13.29 -4.84 -4.65
C LYS A 131 13.69 -5.71 -5.85
N SER A 132 14.83 -6.40 -5.74
CA SER A 132 15.34 -7.28 -6.81
C SER A 132 14.27 -8.26 -7.33
N GLN A 133 13.47 -8.85 -6.43
CA GLN A 133 12.41 -9.78 -6.80
C GLN A 133 11.32 -9.12 -7.66
N GLU A 134 10.92 -7.89 -7.33
CA GLU A 134 9.91 -7.14 -8.10
C GLU A 134 10.44 -6.76 -9.47
N LYS A 135 11.73 -6.41 -9.58
CA LYS A 135 12.38 -6.11 -10.86
C LYS A 135 12.46 -7.34 -11.76
N VAL A 136 12.88 -8.48 -11.23
CA VAL A 136 12.89 -9.77 -11.97
C VAL A 136 11.47 -10.11 -12.43
N TRP A 137 10.46 -9.90 -11.58
CA TRP A 137 9.07 -10.12 -11.97
C TRP A 137 8.61 -9.19 -13.10
N CYS A 138 8.98 -7.91 -13.05
CA CYS A 138 8.66 -6.97 -14.12
C CYS A 138 9.34 -7.37 -15.44
N ILE A 139 10.63 -7.76 -15.40
CA ILE A 139 11.36 -8.24 -16.57
C ILE A 139 10.69 -9.47 -17.17
N PHE A 140 10.28 -10.42 -16.33
CA PHE A 140 9.55 -11.59 -16.79
C PHE A 140 8.25 -11.20 -17.51
N LEU A 141 7.44 -10.31 -16.94
CA LEU A 141 6.21 -9.84 -17.59
C LEU A 141 6.49 -9.11 -18.91
N LEU A 142 7.58 -8.33 -18.98
CA LEU A 142 8.03 -7.67 -20.22
C LEU A 142 8.34 -8.69 -21.32
N LEU A 143 9.07 -9.76 -20.97
CA LEU A 143 9.46 -10.81 -21.92
C LEU A 143 8.26 -11.61 -22.44
N PHE A 144 7.21 -11.76 -21.62
CA PHE A 144 5.95 -12.41 -22.01
C PHE A 144 4.96 -11.46 -22.70
N GLY A 145 5.36 -10.23 -23.05
CA GLY A 145 4.47 -9.27 -23.70
C GLY A 145 3.26 -8.87 -22.85
N ALA A 146 3.32 -9.05 -21.53
CA ALA A 146 2.20 -8.86 -20.62
C ALA A 146 2.02 -7.38 -20.24
N ASP A 147 1.70 -6.57 -21.25
CA ASP A 147 1.86 -5.12 -21.25
C ASP A 147 0.53 -4.34 -21.26
N ASN A 148 -0.60 -5.04 -21.22
CA ASN A 148 -1.94 -4.47 -21.04
C ASN A 148 -2.95 -5.55 -20.60
N ILE A 149 -4.20 -5.13 -20.36
CA ILE A 149 -5.27 -6.02 -19.89
C ILE A 149 -5.65 -7.13 -20.88
N GLY A 150 -5.44 -6.89 -22.18
CA GLY A 150 -5.70 -7.85 -23.26
C GLY A 150 -4.59 -8.89 -23.43
N SER A 151 -3.36 -8.57 -23.03
CA SER A 151 -2.18 -9.44 -23.10
C SER A 151 -1.79 -10.01 -21.72
N CYS A 152 -2.73 -10.22 -20.80
CA CYS A 152 -2.37 -10.64 -19.45
C CYS A 152 -1.72 -12.04 -19.40
N PHE A 153 -0.65 -12.15 -18.64
CA PHE A 153 0.02 -13.42 -18.38
C PHE A 153 -0.79 -14.26 -17.37
N ASN A 154 -1.28 -15.43 -17.78
CA ASN A 154 -2.17 -16.28 -16.99
C ASN A 154 -1.49 -17.58 -16.55
N THR A 155 -1.48 -17.84 -15.24
CA THR A 155 -0.85 -19.05 -14.65
C THR A 155 -1.82 -20.05 -14.02
N GLU A 156 -3.13 -19.87 -14.26
CA GLU A 156 -4.17 -20.67 -13.60
C GLU A 156 -4.11 -22.15 -13.99
N ALA A 157 -4.00 -22.45 -15.29
CA ALA A 157 -4.02 -23.81 -15.84
C ALA A 157 -2.62 -24.47 -15.93
N LEU A 158 -1.57 -23.82 -15.43
CA LEU A 158 -0.21 -24.34 -15.57
C LEU A 158 0.08 -25.49 -14.59
N SER A 159 0.76 -26.52 -15.10
CA SER A 159 1.24 -27.64 -14.30
C SER A 159 2.32 -27.21 -13.30
N GLN A 160 2.56 -28.02 -12.26
CA GLN A 160 3.64 -27.74 -11.30
C GLN A 160 5.03 -27.75 -11.94
N GLU A 161 5.24 -28.61 -12.95
CA GLU A 161 6.47 -28.67 -13.72
C GLU A 161 6.69 -27.36 -14.49
N LYS A 162 5.68 -26.89 -15.21
CA LYS A 162 5.77 -25.62 -15.94
C LYS A 162 6.02 -24.41 -15.02
N LEU A 163 5.38 -24.40 -13.84
CA LEU A 163 5.65 -23.39 -12.82
C LEU A 163 7.08 -23.45 -12.28
N LYS A 164 7.69 -24.64 -12.22
CA LYS A 164 9.11 -24.82 -11.86
C LYS A 164 10.03 -24.32 -12.96
N ASP A 165 9.70 -24.55 -14.23
CA ASP A 165 10.48 -24.02 -15.36
C ASP A 165 10.46 -22.49 -15.37
N TYR A 166 9.29 -21.87 -15.16
CA TYR A 166 9.21 -20.41 -15.02
C TYR A 166 9.96 -19.88 -13.81
N HIS A 167 10.00 -20.63 -12.69
CA HIS A 167 10.82 -20.26 -11.54
C HIS A 167 12.32 -20.33 -11.87
N ASN A 168 12.77 -21.38 -12.57
CA ASN A 168 14.14 -21.47 -13.05
C ASN A 168 14.48 -20.31 -13.99
N PHE A 169 13.52 -19.87 -14.81
CA PHE A 169 13.72 -18.73 -15.70
C PHE A 169 13.87 -17.40 -14.93
N PHE A 170 13.24 -17.22 -13.77
CA PHE A 170 13.57 -16.08 -12.89
C PHE A 170 15.04 -16.07 -12.47
N ILE A 171 15.63 -17.24 -12.25
CA ILE A 171 17.06 -17.38 -11.93
C ILE A 171 17.89 -17.02 -13.17
N SER A 172 17.47 -17.46 -14.37
CA SER A 172 18.10 -17.09 -15.64
C SER A 172 18.10 -15.57 -15.85
N ILE A 173 16.99 -14.88 -15.55
CA ILE A 173 16.90 -13.42 -15.63
C ILE A 173 17.93 -12.75 -14.73
N GLU A 174 18.01 -13.10 -13.44
CA GLU A 174 18.99 -12.48 -12.53
C GLU A 174 20.43 -12.75 -13.00
N LYS A 175 20.73 -13.96 -13.47
CA LYS A 175 22.05 -14.32 -13.99
C LYS A 175 22.43 -13.53 -15.25
N GLU A 176 21.51 -13.38 -16.20
CA GLU A 176 21.79 -12.63 -17.43
C GLU A 176 22.02 -11.15 -17.13
N MET A 177 21.24 -10.57 -16.22
CA MET A 177 21.45 -9.18 -15.79
C MET A 177 22.82 -9.01 -15.12
N LYS A 178 23.22 -9.93 -14.22
CA LYS A 178 24.56 -9.93 -13.61
C LYS A 178 25.68 -10.06 -14.65
N LYS A 179 25.50 -10.93 -15.65
CA LYS A 179 26.46 -11.16 -16.74
C LYS A 179 26.69 -9.91 -17.59
N ASN A 180 25.65 -9.11 -17.79
CA ASN A 180 25.70 -7.83 -18.51
C ASN A 180 25.98 -6.63 -17.58
N GLU A 181 26.50 -6.86 -16.37
CA GLU A 181 26.86 -5.82 -15.39
C GLU A 181 25.68 -4.93 -14.93
N ILE A 182 24.45 -5.43 -15.05
CA ILE A 182 23.21 -4.74 -14.66
C ILE A 182 22.80 -5.15 -13.24
N ASN A 183 22.78 -4.18 -12.34
CA ASN A 183 22.54 -4.36 -10.92
C ASN A 183 21.04 -4.18 -10.58
N LEU A 184 20.33 -5.30 -10.43
CA LEU A 184 18.93 -5.30 -9.99
C LEU A 184 18.75 -5.09 -8.47
N GLY A 185 19.82 -5.08 -7.67
CA GLY A 185 19.74 -4.93 -6.22
C GLY A 185 20.52 -6.01 -5.46
N LYS A 186 19.98 -6.43 -4.32
CA LYS A 186 20.55 -7.54 -3.53
C LYS A 186 20.33 -8.87 -4.24
N GLU A 187 21.24 -9.81 -4.05
CA GLU A 187 21.08 -11.17 -4.56
C GLU A 187 19.86 -11.87 -3.96
N ILE A 188 19.13 -12.60 -4.80
CA ILE A 188 17.91 -13.31 -4.40
C ILE A 188 18.25 -14.70 -3.84
N GLY A 189 17.72 -15.01 -2.67
CA GLY A 189 17.87 -16.31 -2.01
C GLY A 189 16.97 -17.39 -2.62
N TRP A 190 17.23 -17.81 -3.87
CA TRP A 190 16.37 -18.70 -4.65
C TRP A 190 16.01 -20.05 -4.02
N LYS A 191 16.80 -20.53 -3.04
CA LYS A 191 16.64 -21.86 -2.46
C LYS A 191 15.80 -21.89 -1.17
N THR A 192 15.45 -20.74 -0.59
CA THR A 192 14.81 -20.70 0.73
C THR A 192 13.63 -19.73 0.77
N GLY A 193 12.73 -19.95 1.74
CA GLY A 193 11.66 -19.00 2.05
C GLY A 193 10.58 -18.87 0.96
N LYS A 194 10.14 -17.63 0.72
CA LYS A 194 9.08 -17.31 -0.24
C LYS A 194 9.58 -17.25 -1.69
N ASP A 195 10.89 -17.19 -1.88
CA ASP A 195 11.49 -16.99 -3.21
C ASP A 195 11.79 -18.31 -3.92
N SER A 196 11.54 -19.46 -3.26
CA SER A 196 11.82 -20.80 -3.78
C SER A 196 10.72 -21.40 -4.66
N VAL A 197 9.57 -20.72 -4.79
CA VAL A 197 8.42 -21.21 -5.57
C VAL A 197 7.81 -20.06 -6.35
N PHE A 198 7.57 -20.26 -7.65
CA PHE A 198 7.02 -19.26 -8.58
C PHE A 198 5.86 -18.44 -8.02
N ARG A 199 4.77 -19.11 -7.59
CA ARG A 199 3.58 -18.42 -7.10
C ARG A 199 3.85 -17.64 -5.80
N LYS A 200 4.69 -18.17 -4.90
CA LYS A 200 5.05 -17.49 -3.64
C LYS A 200 5.89 -16.24 -3.91
N PHE A 201 6.81 -16.31 -4.88
CA PHE A 201 7.66 -15.22 -5.31
C PHE A 201 6.82 -14.00 -5.72
N ILE A 202 5.83 -14.19 -6.60
CA ILE A 202 4.96 -13.12 -7.12
C ILE A 202 4.09 -12.50 -6.02
N THR A 203 3.57 -13.31 -5.09
CA THR A 203 2.68 -12.81 -4.03
C THR A 203 3.39 -11.97 -2.96
N ASN A 204 4.72 -11.90 -2.98
CA ASN A 204 5.49 -11.21 -1.96
C ASN A 204 5.90 -9.77 -2.37
N ASN A 205 5.25 -9.18 -3.37
CA ASN A 205 5.54 -7.82 -3.84
C ASN A 205 4.90 -6.76 -2.90
N VAL A 206 5.65 -5.72 -2.55
CA VAL A 206 5.25 -4.71 -1.55
C VAL A 206 5.05 -3.35 -2.19
N ASP A 207 5.98 -2.92 -3.04
CA ASP A 207 5.96 -1.58 -3.65
C ASP A 207 5.49 -1.61 -5.09
N LEU A 208 5.68 -2.72 -5.81
CA LEU A 208 5.22 -2.85 -7.19
C LEU A 208 3.71 -2.58 -7.36
N PRO A 209 2.79 -3.10 -6.52
CA PRO A 209 1.37 -2.75 -6.64
C PRO A 209 1.06 -1.26 -6.40
N LYS A 210 1.92 -0.55 -5.65
CA LYS A 210 1.75 0.89 -5.35
C LYS A 210 2.18 1.78 -6.52
N THR A 211 2.93 1.24 -7.48
CA THR A 211 3.34 1.98 -8.69
C THR A 211 2.17 2.30 -9.61
N LEU A 212 1.03 1.61 -9.44
CA LEU A 212 -0.11 1.64 -10.36
C LEU A 212 0.25 1.22 -11.80
N LEU A 213 1.41 0.58 -12.01
CA LEU A 213 1.80 -0.05 -13.27
C LEU A 213 1.44 -1.53 -13.28
N HIS A 214 1.53 -2.23 -12.16
CA HIS A 214 1.29 -3.67 -12.10
C HIS A 214 -0.12 -3.99 -11.64
N PHE A 215 -0.82 -4.78 -12.44
CA PHE A 215 -2.20 -5.18 -12.18
C PHE A 215 -2.32 -6.69 -12.07
N LYS A 216 -3.12 -7.11 -11.08
CA LYS A 216 -3.54 -8.50 -10.91
C LYS A 216 -5.02 -8.61 -11.26
N LYS A 217 -5.34 -9.39 -12.30
CA LYS A 217 -6.72 -9.71 -12.69
C LYS A 217 -7.06 -11.11 -12.16
N GLY A 218 -8.10 -11.20 -11.34
CA GLY A 218 -8.48 -12.47 -10.70
C GLY A 218 -7.36 -13.05 -9.84
N LYS A 219 -7.20 -14.39 -9.86
CA LYS A 219 -6.29 -15.09 -8.94
C LYS A 219 -4.86 -15.21 -9.46
N TYR A 220 -4.68 -15.38 -10.77
CA TYR A 220 -3.43 -15.82 -11.39
C TYR A 220 -3.09 -15.11 -12.72
N GLN A 221 -3.76 -14.00 -13.03
CA GLN A 221 -3.48 -13.21 -14.23
C GLN A 221 -2.82 -11.88 -13.87
N TYR A 222 -1.78 -11.51 -14.60
CA TYR A 222 -0.93 -10.37 -14.30
C TYR A 222 -0.55 -9.60 -15.56
N TYR A 223 -0.42 -8.29 -15.46
CA TYR A 223 0.14 -7.46 -16.53
C TYR A 223 0.74 -6.17 -15.96
N LEU A 224 1.60 -5.53 -16.75
CA LEU A 224 2.08 -4.17 -16.55
C LEU A 224 1.31 -3.25 -17.49
N ASP A 225 0.76 -2.12 -17.05
CA ASP A 225 0.14 -1.14 -17.96
C ASP A 225 1.24 -0.32 -18.66
N LEU A 226 1.64 -0.77 -19.85
CA LEU A 226 2.62 -0.09 -20.70
C LEU A 226 1.96 0.45 -21.97
N THR A 227 0.65 0.73 -21.91
CA THR A 227 -0.11 1.30 -23.03
C THR A 227 0.32 2.73 -23.38
N LYS A 228 1.06 3.39 -22.50
CA LYS A 228 1.56 4.76 -22.65
C LYS A 228 3.07 4.79 -22.45
N ARG A 229 3.77 5.56 -23.30
CA ARG A 229 5.23 5.76 -23.22
C ARG A 229 5.71 6.20 -21.84
N LYS A 230 4.98 7.09 -21.16
CA LYS A 230 5.32 7.55 -19.80
C LYS A 230 5.38 6.41 -18.77
N ASN A 231 4.56 5.37 -18.94
CA ASN A 231 4.51 4.23 -18.03
C ASN A 231 5.70 3.30 -18.28
N ALA A 232 6.05 3.09 -19.56
CA ALA A 232 7.26 2.36 -19.94
C ALA A 232 8.52 3.05 -19.40
N LYS A 233 8.65 4.36 -19.59
CA LYS A 233 9.73 5.16 -19.00
C LYS A 233 9.79 5.00 -17.48
N PHE A 234 8.66 5.18 -16.81
CA PHE A 234 8.59 5.06 -15.35
C PHE A 234 8.98 3.66 -14.85
N LEU A 235 8.56 2.60 -15.55
CA LEU A 235 8.98 1.23 -15.24
C LEU A 235 10.51 1.07 -15.35
N LEU A 236 11.10 1.58 -16.43
CA LEU A 236 12.54 1.52 -16.63
C LEU A 236 13.28 2.32 -15.56
N ASP A 237 12.79 3.49 -15.17
CA ASP A 237 13.34 4.28 -14.07
C ASP A 237 13.31 3.52 -12.74
N LEU A 238 12.28 2.69 -12.51
CA LEU A 238 12.18 1.82 -11.33
C LEU A 238 13.11 0.60 -11.38
N ILE A 239 13.29 -0.02 -12.54
CA ILE A 239 14.15 -1.21 -12.70
C ILE A 239 15.64 -0.81 -12.63
N LEU A 240 16.00 0.26 -13.32
CA LEU A 240 17.38 0.72 -13.50
C LEU A 240 17.68 1.95 -12.63
N ASP A 241 17.02 2.04 -11.46
CA ASP A 241 17.06 3.16 -10.50
C ASP A 241 18.45 3.51 -9.93
N LYS A 242 19.46 2.68 -10.20
CA LYS A 242 20.85 2.88 -9.77
C LYS A 242 21.71 3.67 -10.76
N TYR A 243 21.18 3.96 -11.94
CA TYR A 243 21.94 4.51 -13.05
C TYR A 243 21.35 5.85 -13.50
N GLU A 244 22.21 6.85 -13.63
CA GLU A 244 21.83 8.22 -14.00
C GLU A 244 22.81 8.76 -15.06
N GLY A 245 22.42 9.84 -15.76
CA GLY A 245 23.26 10.53 -16.73
C GLY A 245 23.77 9.63 -17.87
N GLU A 246 25.04 9.78 -18.24
CA GLU A 246 25.68 9.01 -19.32
C GLU A 246 25.73 7.51 -19.03
N GLN A 247 25.93 7.12 -17.77
CA GLN A 247 25.92 5.71 -17.36
C GLN A 247 24.57 5.06 -17.67
N ARG A 248 23.47 5.83 -17.55
CA ARG A 248 22.14 5.31 -17.86
C ARG A 248 21.97 4.97 -19.34
N ILE A 249 22.58 5.73 -20.24
CA ILE A 249 22.49 5.49 -21.68
C ILE A 249 23.16 4.15 -22.02
N MET A 250 24.39 3.94 -21.55
CA MET A 250 25.10 2.67 -21.76
C MET A 250 24.34 1.47 -21.17
N ILE A 251 23.75 1.65 -19.98
CA ILE A 251 23.00 0.58 -19.32
C ILE A 251 21.68 0.27 -20.03
N ASN A 252 21.06 1.25 -20.69
CA ASN A 252 19.86 0.97 -21.49
C ASN A 252 20.16 0.01 -22.65
N ASP A 253 21.28 0.20 -23.35
CA ASP A 253 21.72 -0.70 -24.43
C ASP A 253 22.00 -2.11 -23.91
N LEU A 254 22.79 -2.22 -22.83
CA LEU A 254 23.09 -3.52 -22.21
C LEU A 254 21.82 -4.22 -21.69
N PHE A 255 20.87 -3.45 -21.15
CA PHE A 255 19.60 -3.99 -20.69
C PHE A 255 18.74 -4.48 -21.85
N TYR A 256 18.70 -3.74 -22.96
CA TYR A 256 18.02 -4.18 -24.17
C TYR A 256 18.61 -5.49 -24.71
N ASP A 257 19.94 -5.58 -24.80
CA ASP A 257 20.62 -6.79 -25.27
C ASP A 257 20.35 -7.99 -24.35
N ALA A 258 20.37 -7.77 -23.03
CA ALA A 258 20.00 -8.80 -22.05
C ALA A 258 18.54 -9.27 -22.21
N LEU A 259 17.61 -8.34 -22.48
CA LEU A 259 16.21 -8.71 -22.76
C LEU A 259 16.08 -9.53 -24.05
N MET A 260 16.82 -9.16 -25.09
CA MET A 260 16.82 -9.90 -26.35
C MET A 260 17.38 -11.32 -26.16
N GLU A 261 18.50 -11.47 -25.46
CA GLU A 261 19.08 -12.78 -25.14
C GLU A 261 18.10 -13.64 -24.33
N LEU A 262 17.45 -13.06 -23.32
CA LEU A 262 16.43 -13.78 -22.54
C LEU A 262 15.23 -14.18 -23.39
N SER A 263 14.76 -13.31 -24.29
CA SER A 263 13.70 -13.62 -25.26
C SER A 263 14.10 -14.80 -26.14
N PHE A 264 15.31 -14.83 -26.69
CA PHE A 264 15.82 -15.96 -27.49
C PHE A 264 15.89 -17.28 -26.71
N ARG A 265 16.08 -17.23 -25.39
CA ARG A 265 16.14 -18.41 -24.53
C ARG A 265 14.75 -18.94 -24.14
N MET A 266 13.67 -18.16 -24.27
CA MET A 266 12.31 -18.58 -23.88
C MET A 266 11.82 -19.86 -24.60
N PRO A 267 12.00 -20.05 -25.92
CA PRO A 267 11.56 -21.27 -26.59
C PRO A 267 12.29 -22.51 -26.10
N ILE A 268 13.56 -22.35 -25.75
CA ILE A 268 14.43 -23.46 -25.33
C ILE A 268 14.18 -23.81 -23.86
N GLU A 269 14.14 -22.81 -22.99
CA GLU A 269 14.01 -23.02 -21.54
C GLU A 269 12.57 -23.22 -21.09
N LEU A 270 11.62 -22.62 -21.80
CA LEU A 270 10.23 -22.63 -21.40
C LEU A 270 9.32 -23.29 -22.44
N GLY A 271 9.73 -23.45 -23.70
CA GLY A 271 8.80 -23.86 -24.75
C GLY A 271 7.73 -22.79 -25.04
N GLU A 272 8.04 -21.52 -24.80
CA GLU A 272 7.18 -20.38 -25.09
C GLU A 272 7.65 -19.67 -26.35
N MET A 273 6.73 -19.13 -27.15
CA MET A 273 7.11 -18.31 -28.30
C MET A 273 7.65 -16.96 -27.83
N ASN A 274 8.57 -16.39 -28.62
CA ASN A 274 9.09 -15.06 -28.35
C ASN A 274 7.97 -14.04 -28.59
N GLU A 275 7.63 -13.28 -27.57
CA GLU A 275 6.80 -12.09 -27.72
C GLU A 275 7.68 -10.88 -28.02
N ASP A 276 7.14 -9.96 -28.81
CA ASP A 276 7.80 -8.69 -29.08
C ASP A 276 7.84 -7.84 -27.80
N ILE A 277 9.03 -7.39 -27.40
CA ILE A 277 9.16 -6.42 -26.31
C ILE A 277 8.33 -5.18 -26.67
N ASN A 278 7.54 -4.69 -25.70
CA ASN A 278 6.67 -3.53 -25.87
C ASN A 278 7.36 -2.38 -26.60
N LYS A 279 6.68 -1.81 -27.60
CA LYS A 279 7.22 -0.74 -28.47
C LYS A 279 7.85 0.41 -27.69
N TYR A 280 7.18 0.91 -26.65
CA TYR A 280 7.68 2.05 -25.89
C TYR A 280 8.90 1.69 -25.03
N ILE A 281 9.01 0.45 -24.55
CA ILE A 281 10.23 -0.01 -23.87
C ILE A 281 11.41 -0.01 -24.84
N ARG A 282 11.19 -0.48 -26.08
CA ARG A 282 12.25 -0.47 -27.12
C ARG A 282 12.69 0.96 -27.45
N GLU A 283 11.73 1.87 -27.62
CA GLU A 283 12.01 3.29 -27.88
C GLU A 283 12.77 3.95 -26.73
N GLU A 284 12.35 3.74 -25.48
CA GLU A 284 13.03 4.35 -24.32
C GLU A 284 14.44 3.78 -24.06
N LEU A 285 14.68 2.52 -24.42
CA LEU A 285 16.01 1.92 -24.28
C LEU A 285 16.97 2.35 -25.40
N LYS A 286 16.48 2.53 -26.64
CA LYS A 286 17.33 2.84 -27.80
C LYS A 286 17.56 4.34 -28.05
N GLY A 287 16.83 5.22 -27.35
CA GLY A 287 16.94 6.68 -27.50
C GLY A 287 16.11 7.22 -28.67
#